data_AF-A0A316NLS1-F1
#
_entry.id   AF-A0A316NLS1-F1
#
_cell.length_a   1.000
_cell.length_b   1.000
_cell.length_c   1.000
_cell.angle_alpha   90.00
_cell.angle_beta   90.00
_cell.angle_gamma   90.00
#
_symmetry.space_group_name_H-M   'P 1'
#
loop_
_entity.id
_entity.type
_entity.pdbx_description
1 polymer ?
#
loop_
_entity_poly.entity_id
_entity_poly.type
_entity_poly.pdbx_seq_one_letter_code
_entity_poly.pdbx_strand_id
1 'polypeptide(L)'
;MYNNNININFGARLETAKVLEVTAQKIFQSDGIEGCKEVVNALNSTPIRATGHKGYRYFAQEIGRKIISKYPDIAKATDEIKNITEKNPQIKKAELREKIQPIIDKIGKEIDITI
;
A
#
# COMPACT_ATOMS: atom_id res chain seq x y z
N MET A 1 -34.58 -4.04 1.02
CA MET A 1 -33.19 -4.11 1.51
C MET A 1 -32.30 -3.68 0.35
N TYR A 2 -31.80 -2.44 0.37
CA TYR A 2 -30.94 -1.94 -0.70
C TYR A 2 -29.53 -2.53 -0.51
N ASN A 3 -29.11 -3.41 -1.42
CA ASN A 3 -27.72 -3.81 -1.57
C ASN A 3 -26.94 -2.59 -2.08
N ASN A 4 -26.39 -1.79 -1.17
CA ASN A 4 -25.47 -0.69 -1.51
C ASN A 4 -24.03 -1.21 -1.66
N ASN A 5 -23.82 -2.24 -2.48
CA ASN A 5 -22.50 -2.53 -3.02
C ASN A 5 -22.31 -1.70 -4.30
N ILE A 6 -22.25 -0.38 -4.16
CA ILE A 6 -21.75 0.47 -5.24
C ILE A 6 -20.30 0.81 -4.88
N ASN A 7 -19.40 -0.14 -5.14
CA ASN A 7 -17.98 0.16 -5.23
C ASN A 7 -17.73 0.62 -6.67
N ILE A 8 -17.92 1.91 -6.94
CA ILE A 8 -17.45 2.51 -8.19
C ILE A 8 -16.39 3.53 -7.83
N ASN A 9 -15.15 3.24 -8.23
CA ASN A 9 -14.04 4.17 -8.10
C ASN A 9 -13.24 4.18 -9.41
N PHE A 10 -13.03 5.40 -9.94
CA PHE A 10 -12.39 5.67 -11.23
C PHE A 10 -10.94 6.19 -11.06
N GLY A 11 -10.33 5.88 -9.91
CA GLY A 11 -8.93 6.17 -9.61
C GLY A 11 -7.95 5.17 -10.21
N ALA A 12 -6.72 5.19 -9.72
CA ALA A 12 -5.76 4.15 -10.05
C ALA A 12 -6.17 2.85 -9.37
N ARG A 13 -6.53 1.84 -10.18
CA ARG A 13 -6.75 0.48 -9.70
C ARG A 13 -5.40 -0.17 -9.43
N LEU A 14 -5.12 -0.41 -8.15
CA LEU A 14 -3.82 -0.86 -7.67
C LEU A 14 -3.96 -2.15 -6.87
N GLU A 15 -2.93 -3.00 -6.94
CA GLU A 15 -2.87 -4.17 -6.09
C GLU A 15 -2.75 -3.75 -4.62
N THR A 16 -3.65 -4.27 -3.76
CA THR A 16 -3.74 -3.91 -2.35
C THR A 16 -2.42 -4.14 -1.62
N ALA A 17 -1.71 -5.22 -1.94
CA ALA A 17 -0.39 -5.51 -1.39
C ALA A 17 0.57 -4.34 -1.61
N LYS A 18 0.67 -3.80 -2.82
CA LYS A 18 1.58 -2.70 -3.17
C LYS A 18 1.22 -1.42 -2.43
N VAL A 19 -0.07 -1.12 -2.31
CA VAL A 19 -0.54 0.05 -1.53
C VAL A 19 -0.19 -0.09 -0.05
N LEU A 20 -0.36 -1.29 0.51
CA LEU A 20 0.02 -1.60 1.89
C LEU A 20 1.54 -1.56 2.11
N GLU A 21 2.35 -1.96 1.13
CA GLU A 21 3.82 -1.81 1.20
C GLU A 21 4.24 -0.33 1.24
N VAL A 22 3.57 0.53 0.46
CA VAL A 22 3.81 1.98 0.45
C VAL A 22 3.40 2.62 1.78
N THR A 23 2.22 2.29 2.31
CA THR A 23 1.72 2.91 3.54
C THR A 23 2.45 2.40 4.79
N ALA A 24 2.79 1.11 4.84
CA ALA A 24 3.56 0.51 5.93
C ALA A 24 5.08 0.74 5.79
N GLN A 25 5.55 1.21 4.64
CA GLN A 25 6.98 1.38 4.34
C GLN A 25 7.77 0.07 4.51
N LYS A 26 7.15 -1.06 4.17
CA LYS A 26 7.71 -2.41 4.35
C LYS A 26 7.36 -3.27 3.14
N ILE A 27 8.38 -3.86 2.51
CA ILE A 27 8.22 -4.76 1.37
C ILE A 27 7.98 -6.19 1.90
N PHE A 28 6.90 -6.83 1.47
CA PHE A 28 6.54 -8.20 1.85
C PHE A 28 6.12 -9.06 0.65
N GLN A 29 5.74 -8.45 -0.47
CA GLN A 29 5.36 -9.13 -1.71
C GLN A 29 6.26 -8.69 -2.88
N SER A 30 6.38 -7.39 -3.15
CA SER A 30 7.06 -6.87 -4.34
C SER A 30 8.55 -7.18 -4.39
N ASP A 31 9.10 -7.29 -5.59
CA ASP A 31 10.55 -7.34 -5.75
C ASP A 31 11.16 -5.94 -5.59
N GLY A 32 11.96 -5.77 -4.55
CA GLY A 32 12.50 -4.46 -4.17
C GLY A 32 11.43 -3.37 -4.08
N ILE A 33 11.73 -2.20 -4.66
CA ILE A 33 10.88 -1.01 -4.60
C ILE A 33 9.87 -0.91 -5.75
N GLU A 34 9.79 -1.90 -6.65
CA GLU A 34 8.99 -1.78 -7.88
C GLU A 34 7.50 -1.58 -7.59
N GLY A 35 6.95 -2.31 -6.61
CA GLY A 35 5.56 -2.09 -6.18
C GLY A 35 5.30 -0.68 -5.67
N CYS A 36 6.25 -0.11 -4.94
CA CYS A 36 6.17 1.28 -4.50
C CYS A 36 6.22 2.26 -5.68
N LYS A 37 7.08 2.01 -6.69
CA LYS A 37 7.16 2.85 -7.89
C LYS A 37 5.85 2.84 -8.67
N GLU A 38 5.21 1.68 -8.81
CA GLU A 38 3.91 1.58 -9.49
C GLU A 38 2.84 2.44 -8.82
N VAL A 39 2.68 2.29 -7.50
CA VAL A 39 1.72 3.09 -6.71
C VAL A 39 2.06 4.58 -6.80
N VAL A 40 3.34 4.93 -6.66
CA VAL A 40 3.80 6.32 -6.73
C VAL A 40 3.52 6.93 -8.10
N ASN A 41 3.85 6.24 -9.18
CA ASN A 41 3.66 6.74 -10.54
C ASN A 41 2.18 6.82 -10.93
N ALA A 42 1.35 5.91 -10.42
CA ALA A 42 -0.09 5.92 -10.69
C ALA A 42 -0.82 7.08 -9.98
N LEU A 43 -0.30 7.52 -8.84
CA LEU A 43 -0.96 8.51 -7.99
C LEU A 43 -0.31 9.91 -8.05
N ASN A 44 0.96 10.00 -8.45
CA ASN A 44 1.65 11.27 -8.60
C ASN A 44 1.31 11.91 -9.96
N SER A 45 0.66 13.06 -9.96
CA SER A 45 0.29 13.79 -11.18
C SER A 45 1.50 14.31 -11.97
N THR A 46 2.65 14.47 -11.31
CA THR A 46 3.86 15.02 -11.92
C THR A 46 4.86 13.90 -12.22
N PRO A 47 5.37 13.80 -13.46
CA PRO A 47 6.40 12.82 -13.80
C PRO A 47 7.64 12.98 -12.90
N ILE A 48 8.05 11.90 -12.26
CA ILE A 48 9.23 11.88 -11.40
C ILE A 48 10.48 11.83 -12.28
N ARG A 49 11.23 12.94 -12.34
CA ARG A 49 12.49 12.99 -13.09
C ARG A 49 13.61 12.32 -12.29
N ALA A 50 14.10 11.20 -12.80
CA ALA A 50 15.36 10.53 -12.45
C ALA A 50 15.78 10.62 -10.97
N THR A 51 14.87 10.33 -10.05
CA THR A 51 15.23 10.24 -8.63
C THR A 51 15.75 8.84 -8.34
N GLY A 52 16.96 8.73 -7.78
CA GLY A 52 17.46 7.47 -7.23
C GLY A 52 16.57 6.94 -6.09
N HIS A 53 16.92 5.79 -5.51
CA HIS A 53 16.11 5.10 -4.49
C HIS A 53 15.64 6.01 -3.33
N LYS A 54 16.46 6.96 -2.89
CA LYS A 54 16.12 7.91 -1.82
C LYS A 54 14.94 8.82 -2.18
N GLY A 55 14.86 9.29 -3.43
CA GLY A 55 13.76 10.16 -3.84
C GLY A 55 12.44 9.40 -4.00
N TYR A 56 12.49 8.18 -4.55
CA TYR A 56 11.29 7.32 -4.58
C TYR A 56 10.77 7.00 -3.18
N ARG A 57 11.66 6.80 -2.21
CA ARG A 57 11.26 6.61 -0.81
C ARG A 57 10.52 7.83 -0.26
N TYR A 58 10.99 9.04 -0.55
CA TYR A 58 10.30 10.27 -0.15
C TYR A 58 8.89 10.34 -0.75
N PHE A 59 8.74 10.11 -2.06
CA PHE A 59 7.42 10.10 -2.70
C PHE A 59 6.49 9.01 -2.13
N ALA A 60 7.02 7.81 -1.88
CA ALA A 60 6.25 6.74 -1.26
C ALA A 60 5.77 7.12 0.15
N GLN A 61 6.58 7.82 0.95
CA GLN A 61 6.17 8.31 2.27
C GLN A 61 5.04 9.34 2.16
N GLU A 62 5.17 10.31 1.26
CA GLU A 62 4.16 11.36 1.07
C GLU A 62 2.85 10.80 0.54
N ILE A 63 2.91 9.91 -0.46
CA ILE A 63 1.73 9.24 -1.01
C ILE A 63 1.11 8.32 0.05
N GLY A 64 1.92 7.56 0.78
CA GLY A 64 1.46 6.72 1.88
C GLY A 64 0.68 7.52 2.93
N ARG A 65 1.19 8.70 3.33
CA ARG A 65 0.51 9.62 4.26
C ARG A 65 -0.85 10.10 3.75
N LYS A 66 -0.93 10.47 2.46
CA LYS A 66 -2.19 10.88 1.83
C LYS A 66 -3.21 9.74 1.81
N ILE A 67 -2.78 8.52 1.49
CA ILE A 67 -3.64 7.34 1.47
C ILE A 67 -4.19 7.05 2.86
N ILE A 68 -3.35 6.94 3.90
CA ILE A 68 -3.84 6.62 5.25
C ILE A 68 -4.76 7.71 5.82
N SER A 69 -4.55 8.98 5.44
CA SER A 69 -5.41 10.09 5.87
C SER A 69 -6.82 10.00 5.24
N LYS A 70 -6.89 9.53 3.99
CA LYS A 70 -8.15 9.46 3.22
C LYS A 70 -8.91 8.14 3.40
N TYR A 71 -8.21 7.03 3.66
CA TYR A 71 -8.79 5.68 3.70
C TYR A 71 -8.56 5.02 5.07
N PRO A 72 -9.52 5.12 6.02
CA PRO A 72 -9.35 4.60 7.37
C PRO A 72 -9.09 3.09 7.46
N ASP A 73 -9.66 2.29 6.56
CA ASP A 73 -9.43 0.85 6.55
C ASP A 73 -8.01 0.49 6.13
N ILE A 74 -7.40 1.27 5.23
CA ILE A 74 -5.99 1.15 4.86
C ILE A 74 -5.10 1.60 6.02
N ALA A 75 -5.48 2.66 6.75
CA ALA A 75 -4.76 3.09 7.94
C ALA A 75 -4.72 2.00 9.02
N LYS A 76 -5.87 1.38 9.32
CA LYS A 76 -5.94 0.24 10.27
C LYS A 76 -5.07 -0.93 9.82
N ALA A 77 -5.17 -1.33 8.56
CA ALA A 77 -4.35 -2.39 7.99
C ALA A 77 -2.85 -2.07 8.06
N THR A 78 -2.48 -0.80 7.82
CA THR A 78 -1.10 -0.32 7.92
C THR A 78 -0.56 -0.48 9.34
N ASP A 79 -1.36 -0.12 10.34
CA ASP A 79 -0.97 -0.23 11.75
C ASP A 79 -0.88 -1.69 12.20
N GLU A 80 -1.78 -2.57 11.73
CA GLU A 80 -1.68 -4.01 11.94
C GLU A 80 -0.35 -4.56 11.38
N ILE A 81 0.04 -4.17 10.17
CA ILE A 81 1.31 -4.58 9.56
C ILE A 81 2.50 -4.08 10.38
N LYS A 82 2.49 -2.80 10.77
CA LYS A 82 3.56 -2.22 11.60
C LYS A 82 3.70 -2.98 12.91
N ASN A 83 2.59 -3.26 13.60
CA ASN A 83 2.57 -4.05 14.82
C ASN A 83 3.18 -5.45 14.64
N ILE A 84 2.91 -6.14 13.53
CA ILE A 84 3.53 -7.44 13.22
C ILE A 84 5.05 -7.28 13.10
N THR A 85 5.51 -6.27 12.36
CA THR A 85 6.94 -6.05 12.10
C THR A 85 7.70 -5.53 13.32
N GLU A 86 7.05 -4.78 14.21
CA GLU A 86 7.63 -4.30 15.46
C GLU A 86 7.80 -5.44 16.47
N LYS A 87 6.81 -6.33 16.56
CA LYS A 87 6.88 -7.51 17.42
C LYS A 87 7.88 -8.55 16.91
N ASN A 88 8.04 -8.67 15.59
CA ASN A 88 8.98 -9.58 14.94
C ASN A 88 9.90 -8.85 13.94
N PRO A 89 10.92 -8.09 14.39
CA PRO A 89 11.77 -7.28 13.51
C PRO A 89 12.53 -8.07 12.45
N GLN A 90 12.85 -9.34 12.75
CA GLN A 90 13.61 -10.25 11.88
C GLN A 90 12.69 -11.19 11.05
N ILE A 91 11.39 -10.91 11.00
CA ILE A 91 10.46 -11.72 10.22
C ILE A 91 10.89 -11.79 8.75
N LYS A 92 10.91 -13.00 8.20
CA LYS A 92 11.27 -13.21 6.79
C LYS A 92 10.14 -12.70 5.90
N LYS A 93 10.50 -12.24 4.70
CA LYS A 93 9.55 -11.72 3.70
C LYS A 93 8.38 -12.69 3.44
N ALA A 94 8.67 -13.97 3.24
CA ALA A 94 7.64 -15.00 2.98
C ALA A 94 6.67 -15.16 4.16
N GLU A 95 7.19 -15.25 5.38
CA GLU A 95 6.37 -15.36 6.60
C GLU A 95 5.52 -14.10 6.83
N LEU A 96 6.10 -12.92 6.57
CA LEU A 96 5.37 -11.65 6.66
C LEU A 96 4.22 -11.62 5.65
N ARG A 97 4.45 -12.07 4.41
CA ARG A 97 3.41 -12.16 3.38
C ARG A 97 2.25 -13.06 3.82
N GLU A 98 2.55 -14.24 4.39
CA GLU A 98 1.52 -15.15 4.90
C GLU A 98 0.68 -14.51 6.00
N LYS A 99 1.30 -13.76 6.94
CA LYS A 99 0.58 -13.05 8.00
C LYS A 99 -0.28 -11.88 7.47
N ILE A 100 0.12 -11.26 6.37
CA ILE A 100 -0.60 -10.12 5.77
C ILE A 100 -1.70 -10.58 4.82
N GLN A 101 -1.63 -11.79 4.25
CA GLN A 101 -2.63 -12.28 3.29
C GLN A 101 -4.08 -12.17 3.80
N PRO A 102 -4.41 -12.51 5.06
CA PRO A 102 -5.77 -12.33 5.58
C PRO A 102 -6.22 -10.85 5.66
N ILE A 103 -5.28 -9.91 5.81
CA ILE A 103 -5.58 -8.47 5.79
C ILE A 103 -5.93 -8.04 4.36
N ILE A 104 -5.17 -8.52 3.37
CA ILE A 104 -5.45 -8.29 1.95
C ILE A 104 -6.80 -8.88 1.56
N ASP A 105 -7.11 -10.10 1.98
CA ASP A 105 -8.36 -10.78 1.61
C ASP A 105 -9.60 -10.06 2.16
N LYS A 106 -9.50 -9.38 3.32
CA LYS A 106 -10.58 -8.54 3.88
C LYS A 106 -10.85 -7.28 3.06
N ILE A 107 -9.80 -6.67 2.52
CA ILE A 107 -9.90 -5.43 1.73
C ILE A 107 -10.28 -5.76 0.28
N GLY A 108 -9.78 -6.87 -0.24
CA GLY A 108 -9.81 -7.25 -1.65
C GLY A 108 -8.41 -7.25 -2.26
N LYS A 109 -8.21 -8.05 -3.31
CA LYS A 109 -6.90 -8.17 -4.00
C LYS A 109 -6.44 -6.88 -4.66
N GLU A 110 -7.40 -6.09 -5.13
CA GLU A 110 -7.19 -4.80 -5.76
C GLU A 110 -8.09 -3.77 -5.10
N ILE A 111 -7.61 -2.53 -5.09
CA ILE A 111 -8.33 -1.37 -4.58
C ILE A 111 -8.15 -0.22 -5.54
N ASP A 112 -9.21 0.55 -5.67
CA ASP A 112 -9.15 1.79 -6.41
C ASP A 112 -8.74 2.92 -5.46
N ILE A 113 -7.72 3.69 -5.83
CA ILE A 113 -7.18 4.79 -5.01
C ILE A 113 -7.12 6.09 -5.82
N THR A 114 -7.51 7.18 -5.16
CA THR A 114 -7.28 8.56 -5.59
C THR A 114 -6.68 9.36 -4.44
N ILE A 115 -5.77 10.29 -4.74
CA ILE A 115 -5.16 11.23 -3.77
C ILE A 115 -5.33 12.68 -4.18
#